data_AF-A0AAD7RJA7-F1
#
_entry.id   AF-A0AAD7RJA7-F1
#
_cell.length_a   1.000
_cell.length_b   1.000
_cell.length_c   1.000
_cell.angle_alpha   90.00
_cell.angle_beta   90.00
_cell.angle_gamma   90.00
#
_symmetry.space_group_name_H-M   'P 1'
#
loop_
_entity.id
_entity.type
_entity.pdbx_description
1 polymer ?
#
loop_
_entity_poly.entity_id
_entity_poly.type
_entity_poly.pdbx_seq_one_letter_code
_entity_poly.pdbx_strand_id
1 'polypeptide(L)'
;MCLLHEVMPQDQGKICVVIDLDETLVHSSFKPISNADFIVPVEIEGMTHQVILERGHLEARTETCLALQVYVLKRPHVDEFLQQMGEMFECILFTASLAKLFRESCVFHQGCYVKDLSRQLHRTLILDNSPASYIFHPENASLFLYPSLSFSP
;
A
#
# COMPACT_ATOMS: atom_id res chain seq x y z
N MET A 1 12.01 11.53 2.31
CA MET A 1 11.54 12.66 1.48
C MET A 1 10.24 12.16 0.85
N CYS A 2 9.07 12.64 1.27
CA CYS A 2 7.80 12.08 0.80
C CYS A 2 7.65 12.31 -0.72
N LEU A 3 7.62 11.21 -1.48
CA LEU A 3 7.53 11.14 -2.94
C LEU A 3 6.06 11.16 -3.36
N LEU A 4 5.35 12.24 -3.04
CA LEU A 4 4.14 12.53 -3.80
C LEU A 4 4.62 13.02 -5.17
N HIS A 5 4.11 12.39 -6.23
CA HIS A 5 4.39 12.75 -7.61
C HIS A 5 4.02 14.21 -7.87
N GLU A 6 4.53 14.80 -8.96
CA GLU A 6 4.07 16.13 -9.38
C GLU A 6 2.57 16.07 -9.69
N VAL A 7 1.81 17.03 -9.17
CA VAL A 7 0.36 17.14 -9.41
C VAL A 7 0.13 17.26 -10.90
N MET A 8 -0.72 16.38 -11.43
CA MET A 8 -1.06 16.39 -12.84
C MET A 8 -1.79 17.69 -13.23
N PRO A 9 -1.60 18.24 -14.43
CA PRO A 9 -2.24 19.50 -14.83
C PRO A 9 -3.76 19.53 -14.66
N GLN A 10 -4.44 18.41 -14.94
CA GLN A 10 -5.90 18.30 -14.79
C GLN A 10 -6.40 18.30 -13.34
N ASP A 11 -5.49 18.09 -12.39
CA ASP A 11 -5.80 18.01 -10.96
C ASP A 11 -5.36 19.27 -10.19
N GLN A 12 -4.81 20.26 -10.90
CA GLN A 12 -4.43 21.54 -10.30
C GLN A 12 -5.61 22.20 -9.59
N GLY A 13 -5.42 22.44 -8.29
CA GLY A 13 -6.41 23.11 -7.45
C GLY A 13 -7.50 22.20 -6.88
N LYS A 14 -7.50 20.89 -7.18
CA LYS A 14 -8.32 19.90 -6.47
C LYS A 14 -7.84 19.69 -5.03
N ILE A 15 -8.69 19.10 -4.20
CA ILE A 15 -8.28 18.53 -2.92
C ILE A 15 -7.57 17.21 -3.20
N CYS A 16 -6.44 16.98 -2.54
CA CYS A 16 -5.72 15.72 -2.55
C CYS A 16 -6.33 14.78 -1.51
N VAL A 17 -6.72 13.58 -1.92
CA VAL A 17 -7.23 12.55 -1.03
C VAL A 17 -6.27 11.37 -1.04
N VAL A 18 -5.64 11.13 0.11
CA VAL A 18 -4.80 9.97 0.37
C VAL A 18 -5.68 8.83 0.86
N ILE A 19 -5.80 7.78 0.07
CA ILE A 19 -6.73 6.67 0.31
C ILE A 19 -5.95 5.41 0.60
N ASP A 20 -6.15 4.81 1.76
CA ASP A 20 -5.61 3.50 2.08
C ASP A 20 -6.28 2.39 1.24
N LEU A 21 -5.49 1.40 0.80
CA LEU A 21 -5.92 0.29 -0.04
C LEU A 21 -6.11 -0.99 0.78
N ASP A 22 -5.09 -1.38 1.53
CA ASP A 22 -5.07 -2.66 2.22
C ASP A 22 -6.09 -2.65 3.37
N GLU A 23 -6.97 -3.65 3.43
CA GLU A 23 -8.05 -3.72 4.42
C GLU A 23 -9.08 -2.57 4.34
N THR A 24 -8.89 -1.60 3.44
CA THR A 24 -9.82 -0.47 3.20
C THR A 24 -10.59 -0.65 1.88
N LEU A 25 -9.91 -0.96 0.78
CA LEU A 25 -10.51 -1.15 -0.56
C LEU A 25 -10.28 -2.55 -1.13
N VAL A 26 -9.22 -3.24 -0.69
CA VAL A 26 -8.88 -4.60 -1.11
C VAL A 26 -8.47 -5.47 0.07
N HIS A 27 -8.54 -6.78 -0.11
CA HIS A 27 -8.00 -7.77 0.82
C HIS A 27 -7.04 -8.70 0.09
N SER A 28 -5.83 -8.84 0.63
CA SER A 28 -4.77 -9.65 0.05
C SER A 28 -4.48 -10.88 0.90
N SER A 29 -4.23 -12.02 0.26
CA SER A 29 -3.93 -13.29 0.93
C SER A 29 -2.82 -14.05 0.20
N PHE A 30 -1.87 -14.61 0.95
CA PHE A 30 -0.91 -15.59 0.43
C PHE A 30 -1.51 -17.00 0.29
N LYS A 31 -2.66 -17.26 0.91
CA LYS A 31 -3.43 -18.50 0.72
C LYS A 31 -4.30 -18.37 -0.53
N PRO A 32 -4.39 -19.42 -1.38
CA PRO A 32 -5.26 -19.41 -2.55
C PRO A 32 -6.71 -19.08 -2.24
N ILE A 33 -7.30 -18.22 -3.06
CA ILE A 33 -8.72 -17.84 -3.04
C ILE A 33 -9.31 -18.17 -4.41
N SER A 34 -10.37 -18.99 -4.45
CA SER A 34 -10.94 -19.50 -5.70
C SER A 34 -11.60 -18.42 -6.56
N ASN A 35 -12.14 -17.36 -5.95
CA ASN A 35 -12.81 -16.24 -6.60
C ASN A 35 -12.01 -14.94 -6.47
N ALA A 36 -10.68 -15.02 -6.45
CA ALA A 36 -9.84 -13.82 -6.42
C ALA A 36 -10.08 -12.96 -7.67
N ASP A 37 -10.17 -11.64 -7.48
CA ASP A 37 -10.29 -10.68 -8.60
C ASP A 37 -8.95 -10.53 -9.32
N PHE A 38 -7.84 -10.58 -8.58
CA PHE A 38 -6.50 -10.53 -9.14
C PHE A 38 -5.58 -11.55 -8.46
N ILE A 39 -4.58 -12.00 -9.23
CA ILE A 39 -3.46 -12.78 -8.72
C ILE A 39 -2.20 -12.03 -9.13
N VAL A 40 -1.46 -11.53 -8.13
CA VAL A 40 -0.25 -10.74 -8.34
C VAL A 40 0.97 -11.59 -7.96
N PRO A 41 1.92 -11.83 -8.89
CA PRO A 41 3.18 -12.44 -8.54
C PRO A 41 4.04 -11.45 -7.75
N VAL A 42 4.56 -11.88 -6.60
CA VAL A 42 5.51 -11.10 -5.79
C VAL A 42 6.79 -11.88 -5.63
N GLU A 43 7.90 -11.24 -5.97
CA GLU A 43 9.24 -11.74 -5.71
C GLU A 43 9.62 -11.33 -4.29
N ILE A 44 9.94 -12.31 -3.46
CA ILE A 44 10.52 -12.07 -2.14
C ILE A 44 12.02 -12.28 -2.27
N GLU A 45 12.80 -11.27 -1.89
CA GLU A 45 14.24 -11.39 -1.68
C GLU A 45 14.49 -12.53 -0.70
N GLY A 46 15.05 -13.63 -1.20
CA GLY A 46 15.13 -14.86 -0.42
C GLY A 46 16.41 -15.02 0.38
N MET A 47 16.52 -16.19 1.00
CA MET A 47 17.60 -16.53 1.92
C MET A 47 18.93 -16.67 1.16
N THR A 48 19.98 -15.98 1.65
CA THR A 48 21.34 -16.19 1.17
C THR A 48 21.85 -17.55 1.66
N HIS A 49 22.06 -18.49 0.74
CA HIS A 49 22.74 -19.74 1.08
C HIS A 49 24.25 -19.55 0.90
N GLN A 50 25.02 -19.86 1.96
CA GLN A 50 26.47 -19.98 1.87
C GLN A 50 26.82 -21.41 1.46
N VAL A 51 27.29 -21.59 0.23
CA VAL A 51 27.82 -22.88 -0.21
C VAL A 51 29.31 -22.92 0.14
N ILE A 52 29.66 -23.70 1.17
CA ILE A 52 31.07 -23.95 1.52
C ILE A 52 31.57 -25.08 0.61
N LEU A 53 32.50 -24.76 -0.29
CA LEU A 53 33.22 -25.77 -1.05
C LEU A 53 34.27 -26.43 -0.14
N GLU A 54 34.27 -27.76 -0.06
CA GLU A 54 35.11 -28.58 0.84
C GLU A 54 36.64 -28.37 0.69
N ARG A 55 37.09 -27.53 -0.25
CA ARG A 55 38.50 -27.25 -0.53
C ARG A 55 38.89 -25.78 -0.35
N GLY A 56 38.20 -25.08 0.54
CA GLY A 56 38.77 -23.93 1.23
C GLY A 56 38.96 -22.65 0.43
N HIS A 57 38.38 -22.47 -0.77
CA HIS A 57 38.32 -21.17 -1.43
C HIS A 57 37.10 -21.01 -2.36
N LEU A 58 36.57 -19.78 -2.32
CA LEU A 58 35.36 -19.19 -2.93
C LEU A 58 34.02 -19.59 -2.30
N GLU A 59 33.53 -18.71 -1.41
CA GLU A 59 32.12 -18.64 -1.02
C GLU A 59 31.30 -18.17 -2.23
N ALA A 60 30.60 -19.09 -2.89
CA ALA A 60 29.56 -18.69 -3.83
C ALA A 60 28.32 -18.31 -3.02
N ARG A 61 27.92 -17.04 -3.06
CA ARG A 61 26.62 -16.59 -2.58
C ARG A 61 25.60 -16.79 -3.68
N THR A 62 24.60 -17.63 -3.46
CA THR A 62 23.46 -17.74 -4.36
C THR A 62 22.23 -17.16 -3.67
N GLU A 63 21.67 -16.11 -4.25
CA GLU A 63 20.39 -15.55 -3.86
C GLU A 63 19.28 -16.36 -4.54
N THR A 64 18.41 -16.98 -3.75
CA THR A 64 17.23 -17.66 -4.28
C THR A 64 16.05 -16.71 -4.19
N CYS A 65 15.50 -16.26 -5.33
CA CYS A 65 14.25 -15.50 -5.32
C CYS A 65 13.07 -16.47 -5.19
N LEU A 66 12.23 -16.28 -4.17
CA LEU A 66 10.97 -17.03 -4.05
C LEU A 66 9.87 -16.20 -4.71
N ALA A 67 9.24 -16.74 -5.76
CA ALA A 67 8.04 -16.16 -6.34
C ALA A 67 6.81 -16.71 -5.59
N LEU A 68 6.08 -15.83 -4.89
CA LEU A 68 4.80 -16.16 -4.28
C LEU A 68 3.65 -15.53 -5.07
N GLN A 69 2.49 -16.18 -5.02
CA GLN A 69 1.25 -15.63 -5.55
C GLN A 69 0.48 -14.96 -4.41
N VAL A 70 0.10 -13.70 -4.61
CA VAL A 70 -0.82 -12.97 -3.73
C VAL A 70 -2.17 -12.89 -4.42
N TYR A 71 -3.20 -13.39 -3.73
CA TYR A 71 -4.59 -13.38 -4.18
C TYR A 71 -5.26 -12.14 -3.60
N VAL A 72 -5.84 -11.30 -4.47
CA VAL A 72 -6.45 -10.04 -4.08
C VAL A 72 -7.95 -10.09 -4.36
N LEU A 73 -8.74 -9.78 -3.34
CA LEU A 73 -10.18 -9.55 -3.43
C LEU A 73 -10.46 -8.06 -3.35
N LYS A 74 -11.29 -7.57 -4.27
CA LYS A 74 -11.81 -6.22 -4.28
C LYS A 74 -13.03 -6.14 -3.38
N ARG A 75 -13.21 -5.00 -2.71
CA ARG A 75 -14.53 -4.71 -2.13
C ARG A 75 -15.54 -4.45 -3.25
N PRO A 76 -16.82 -4.85 -3.08
CA PRO A 76 -17.88 -4.45 -4.00
C PRO A 76 -17.89 -2.94 -4.23
N HIS A 77 -18.14 -2.52 -5.48
CA HIS A 77 -18.22 -1.11 -5.89
C HIS A 77 -16.92 -0.29 -5.79
N VAL A 78 -15.77 -0.93 -5.53
CA VAL A 78 -14.49 -0.20 -5.42
C VAL A 78 -14.12 0.56 -6.69
N ASP A 79 -14.43 0.02 -7.86
CA ASP A 79 -14.10 0.68 -9.13
C ASP A 79 -14.90 1.96 -9.34
N GLU A 80 -16.21 1.87 -9.09
CA GLU A 80 -17.14 2.99 -9.21
C GLU A 80 -16.78 4.08 -8.19
N PHE A 81 -16.43 3.69 -6.97
CA PHE A 81 -15.92 4.59 -5.95
C PHE A 81 -14.65 5.30 -6.40
N LEU A 82 -13.63 4.56 -6.85
CA LEU A 82 -12.35 5.13 -7.28
C LEU A 82 -12.51 6.03 -8.51
N GLN A 83 -13.40 5.67 -9.44
CA GLN A 83 -13.70 6.50 -10.60
C GLN A 83 -14.33 7.84 -10.18
N GLN A 84 -15.38 7.81 -9.35
CA GLN A 84 -16.03 9.03 -8.87
C GLN A 84 -15.07 9.90 -8.06
N MET A 85 -14.24 9.28 -7.22
CA MET A 85 -13.23 9.99 -6.45
C MET A 85 -12.19 10.66 -7.36
N GLY A 86 -11.71 9.99 -8.41
CA GLY A 86 -10.74 10.57 -9.36
C GLY A 86 -11.31 11.71 -10.21
N GLU A 87 -12.62 11.72 -10.46
CA GLU A 87 -13.29 12.84 -11.14
C GLU A 87 -13.31 14.09 -10.25
N MET A 88 -13.54 13.93 -8.94
CA MET A 88 -13.70 15.03 -7.98
C MET A 88 -12.39 15.49 -7.33
N PHE A 89 -11.44 14.58 -7.15
CA PHE A 89 -10.25 14.74 -6.30
C PHE A 89 -8.97 14.25 -6.98
N GLU A 90 -7.84 14.80 -6.55
CA GLU A 90 -6.55 14.16 -6.81
C GLU A 90 -6.42 12.97 -5.86
N CYS A 91 -6.51 11.74 -6.36
CA CYS A 91 -6.49 10.55 -5.52
C CYS A 91 -5.09 9.92 -5.49
N ILE A 92 -4.55 9.73 -4.29
CA ILE A 92 -3.28 9.03 -4.08
C ILE A 92 -3.56 7.77 -3.27
N LEU A 93 -3.39 6.61 -3.91
CA LEU A 93 -3.64 5.31 -3.29
C LEU A 93 -2.44 4.85 -2.47
N PHE A 94 -2.70 4.37 -1.25
CA PHE A 94 -1.69 3.92 -0.30
C PHE A 94 -1.81 2.43 0.07
N THR A 95 -0.75 1.61 -0.08
CA THR A 95 -0.74 0.15 0.24
C THR A 95 0.56 -0.28 0.95
N ALA A 96 0.50 -0.58 2.25
CA ALA A 96 1.66 -1.05 2.99
C ALA A 96 2.23 -2.40 2.48
N SER A 97 1.44 -3.18 1.74
CA SER A 97 1.76 -4.54 1.32
C SER A 97 2.69 -4.64 0.10
N LEU A 98 2.81 -3.60 -0.71
CA LEU A 98 3.71 -3.57 -1.88
C LEU A 98 4.94 -2.71 -1.58
N ALA A 99 6.02 -3.36 -1.16
CA ALA A 99 7.27 -2.73 -0.71
C ALA A 99 7.82 -1.66 -1.68
N LYS A 100 7.60 -1.84 -2.99
CA LYS A 100 8.09 -0.97 -4.07
C LYS A 100 7.44 0.42 -4.13
N LEU A 101 6.30 0.62 -3.47
CA LEU A 101 5.57 1.90 -3.48
C LEU A 101 5.62 2.61 -2.11
N PHE A 102 6.04 1.94 -1.03
CA PHE A 102 5.58 2.30 0.32
C PHE A 102 6.62 2.56 1.41
N ARG A 103 7.74 1.81 1.46
CA ARG A 103 8.63 1.92 2.64
C ARG A 103 9.36 3.26 2.73
N GLU A 104 9.62 3.91 1.59
CA GLU A 104 10.41 5.14 1.55
C GLU A 104 9.62 6.41 1.88
N SER A 105 8.29 6.36 1.77
CA SER A 105 7.39 7.51 1.96
C SER A 105 6.68 7.54 3.32
N CYS A 106 6.67 6.43 4.07
CA CYS A 106 6.13 6.39 5.43
C CYS A 106 7.23 6.58 6.48
N VAL A 107 6.89 7.24 7.59
CA VAL A 107 7.78 7.38 8.76
C VAL A 107 7.46 6.27 9.74
N PHE A 108 8.46 5.48 10.14
CA PHE A 108 8.29 4.52 11.23
C PHE A 108 8.35 5.26 12.57
N HIS A 109 7.22 5.34 13.26
CA HIS A 109 7.05 6.08 14.51
C HIS A 109 6.31 5.24 15.53
N GLN A 110 6.92 5.04 16.71
CA GLN A 110 6.32 4.29 17.83
C GLN A 110 5.83 2.87 17.47
N GLY A 111 6.52 2.18 16.56
CA GLY A 111 6.14 0.83 16.15
C GLY A 111 5.09 0.78 15.02
N CYS A 112 4.61 1.93 14.56
CA CYS A 112 3.65 2.04 13.46
C CYS A 112 4.27 2.77 12.26
N TYR A 113 3.73 2.51 11.07
CA TYR A 113 4.03 3.30 9.88
C TYR A 113 3.05 4.47 9.80
N VAL A 114 3.57 5.69 9.79
CA VAL A 114 2.79 6.94 9.75
C VAL A 114 2.95 7.59 8.37
N LYS A 115 1.84 8.06 7.82
CA LYS A 115 1.78 8.78 6.54
C LYS A 115 2.11 10.25 6.79
N ASP A 116 3.38 10.62 6.65
CA ASP A 116 3.84 12.00 6.80
C ASP A 116 3.52 12.80 5.52
N LEU A 117 2.48 13.64 5.60
CA LEU A 117 1.97 14.44 4.48
C LEU A 117 2.31 15.93 4.65
N SER A 118 3.33 16.26 5.43
CA SER A 118 3.73 17.63 5.80
C SER A 118 3.95 18.59 4.62
N ARG A 119 4.09 18.08 3.39
CA ARG A 119 4.31 18.88 2.17
C ARG A 119 3.02 19.36 1.46
N GLN A 120 1.83 18.87 1.82
CA GLN A 120 0.57 19.21 1.12
C GLN A 120 -0.60 19.65 2.02
N LEU A 121 -0.35 19.88 3.31
CA LEU A 121 -1.35 20.01 4.40
C LEU A 121 -2.59 20.88 4.12
N HIS A 122 -2.46 22.00 3.41
CA HIS A 122 -3.57 22.95 3.25
C HIS A 122 -4.77 22.42 2.44
N ARG A 123 -4.62 21.32 1.69
CA ARG A 123 -5.66 20.73 0.84
C ARG A 123 -5.59 19.21 0.76
N THR A 124 -5.31 18.55 1.88
CA THR A 124 -5.20 17.09 1.94
C THR A 124 -6.23 16.48 2.87
N LEU A 125 -6.87 15.40 2.44
CA LEU A 125 -7.71 14.54 3.27
C LEU A 125 -7.10 13.12 3.31
N ILE A 126 -7.12 12.47 4.46
CA ILE A 126 -6.67 11.09 4.63
C ILE A 126 -7.88 10.20 4.90
N LEU A 127 -8.06 9.17 4.07
CA LEU A 127 -9.02 8.09 4.25
C LEU A 127 -8.25 6.82 4.66
N ASP A 128 -8.38 6.47 5.93
CA ASP A 128 -7.69 5.34 6.54
C ASP A 128 -8.57 4.74 7.64
N ASN A 129 -8.45 3.44 7.86
CA ASN A 129 -9.17 2.73 8.92
C ASN A 129 -8.36 2.65 10.23
N SER A 130 -7.08 3.02 10.22
CA SER A 130 -6.16 2.96 11.35
C SER A 130 -5.80 4.36 11.85
N PRO A 131 -6.22 4.74 13.08
CA PRO A 131 -5.87 6.03 13.67
C PRO A 131 -4.37 6.31 13.79
N ALA A 132 -3.53 5.28 13.86
CA ALA A 132 -2.09 5.43 13.93
C ALA A 132 -1.49 5.99 12.62
N SER A 133 -2.12 5.72 11.46
CA SER A 133 -1.61 6.11 10.14
C SER A 133 -1.55 7.62 9.93
N TYR A 134 -2.39 8.39 10.62
CA TYR A 134 -2.52 9.84 10.47
C TYR A 134 -2.27 10.61 11.77
N ILE A 135 -1.53 10.03 12.71
CA ILE A 135 -1.28 10.62 14.04
C ILE A 135 -0.60 12.00 13.97
N PHE A 136 0.11 12.32 12.89
CA PHE A 136 0.73 13.65 12.69
C PHE A 136 -0.24 14.70 12.13
N HIS A 137 -1.36 14.29 11.53
CA HIS A 137 -2.33 15.17 10.87
C HIS A 137 -3.78 14.74 11.15
N PRO A 138 -4.19 14.59 12.42
CA PRO A 138 -5.53 14.11 12.77
C PRO A 138 -6.67 15.00 12.26
N GLU A 139 -6.42 16.29 12.06
CA GLU A 139 -7.36 17.27 11.51
C GLU A 139 -7.64 17.08 10.00
N ASN A 140 -6.73 16.40 9.29
CA ASN A 140 -6.87 16.07 7.88
C ASN A 140 -7.50 14.69 7.67
N ALA A 141 -7.76 13.93 8.74
CA ALA A 141 -8.22 12.55 8.63
C ALA A 141 -9.74 12.44 8.74
N SER A 142 -10.31 11.64 7.84
CA SER A 142 -11.66 11.11 7.98
C SER A 142 -11.53 9.61 8.19
N LEU A 143 -11.85 9.15 9.41
CA LEU A 143 -11.86 7.73 9.73
C LEU A 143 -12.89 7.03 8.83
N PHE A 144 -12.41 6.19 7.93
CA PHE A 144 -13.26 5.49 6.99
C PHE A 144 -13.75 4.18 7.61
N LEU A 145 -14.79 4.28 8.43
CA LEU A 145 -15.52 3.12 8.94
C LEU A 145 -16.58 2.70 7.91
N TYR A 146 -16.18 1.97 6.87
CA TYR A 146 -17.16 1.16 6.18
C TYR A 146 -17.59 0.04 7.14
N PRO A 147 -18.90 -0.18 7.37
CA PRO A 147 -19.33 -1.35 8.13
C PRO A 147 -18.67 -2.56 7.49
N SER A 148 -18.22 -3.49 8.34
CA SER A 148 -17.55 -4.73 7.98
C SER A 148 -18.47 -5.61 7.14
N LEU A 149 -18.73 -5.18 5.90
CA LEU A 149 -19.15 -6.02 4.80
C LEU A 149 -17.95 -6.93 4.58
N SER A 150 -18.06 -8.14 5.11
CA SER A 150 -17.20 -9.26 4.78
C SER A 150 -16.89 -9.22 3.29
N PHE A 151 -15.63 -9.46 2.92
CA PHE A 151 -15.25 -9.88 1.57
C PHE A 151 -15.91 -11.24 1.32
N SER A 152 -17.23 -11.25 1.14
CA SER A 152 -18.02 -12.42 0.81
C SER A 152 -18.15 -12.46 -0.71
N PRO A 153 -18.00 -13.66 -1.33
CA PRO A 153 -18.29 -13.87 -2.74
C PRO A 153 -19.69 -13.44 -3.14
#